data_AF-A0A6G7VCJ8-F1
#
_entry.id   AF-A0A6G7VCJ8-F1
#
_cell.length_a   1.000
_cell.length_b   1.000
_cell.length_c   1.000
_cell.angle_alpha   90.00
_cell.angle_beta   90.00
_cell.angle_gamma   90.00
#
_symmetry.space_group_name_H-M   'P 1'
#
loop_
_entity.id
_entity.type
_entity.pdbx_description
1 polymer ?
#
loop_
_entity_poly.entity_id
_entity_poly.type
_entity_poly.pdbx_seq_one_letter_code
_entity_poly.pdbx_strand_id
1 'polypeptide(L)'
;MSKPIIRYAGQEIEVTWDGRLCIHIGECVCAEGELFVSGRDPWCQPDLVSREQVRAIIERCPTGALSYTDKTGEPETAPPENRVLVANDGPLYFSGELAIEGAPEDMPGVQRRAALCRCGASKNKPFCDNSHREAGFKDAGAVGSQGTGLQECGGPLKVRVIPNGPLKTEGNLSIYTGAGRLAWEGTQTALCRCGASKNKPFCDGTHREIGFKTD
;
A
#
# COMPACT_ATOMS: atom_id res chain seq x y z
N MET A 1 14.09 12.42 11.13
CA MET A 1 13.50 11.83 12.35
C MET A 1 12.57 10.72 11.90
N SER A 2 12.74 9.50 12.41
CA SER A 2 11.81 8.39 12.12
C SER A 2 10.42 8.78 12.63
N LYS A 3 9.39 8.60 11.80
CA LYS A 3 8.01 8.87 12.19
C LYS A 3 7.59 7.87 13.30
N PRO A 4 6.78 8.28 14.28
CA PRO A 4 6.46 7.44 15.43
C PRO A 4 5.47 6.33 15.06
N ILE A 5 5.47 5.28 15.88
CA ILE A 5 4.42 4.25 15.92
C ILE A 5 3.61 4.53 17.18
N ILE A 6 2.30 4.76 17.03
CA ILE A 6 1.40 5.06 18.15
C ILE A 6 0.38 3.94 18.28
N ARG A 7 0.17 3.48 19.52
CA ARG A 7 -0.86 2.48 19.85
C ARG A 7 -1.95 3.13 20.68
N TYR A 8 -3.19 2.87 20.30
CA TYR A 8 -4.39 3.32 20.98
C TYR A 8 -5.07 2.10 21.58
N ALA A 9 -4.99 1.98 22.90
CA ALA A 9 -5.60 0.88 23.62
C ALA A 9 -7.14 1.03 23.62
N GLY A 10 -7.83 -0.06 23.34
CA GLY A 10 -9.25 -0.25 23.63
C GLY A 10 -9.49 -1.54 24.39
N GLN A 11 -10.71 -1.76 24.87
CA GLN A 11 -11.10 -2.95 25.63
C GLN A 11 -11.07 -4.21 24.75
N GLU A 12 -11.64 -4.14 23.54
CA GLU A 12 -11.72 -5.26 22.60
C GLU A 12 -10.66 -5.19 21.49
N ILE A 13 -10.34 -3.98 21.01
CA ILE A 13 -9.38 -3.77 19.93
C ILE A 13 -8.31 -2.77 20.35
N GLU A 14 -7.05 -3.10 20.09
CA GLU A 14 -5.95 -2.13 20.07
C GLU A 14 -5.69 -1.66 18.64
N VAL A 15 -5.63 -0.36 18.42
CA VAL A 15 -5.36 0.25 17.11
C VAL A 15 -3.91 0.73 17.05
N THR A 16 -3.19 0.37 16.00
CA THR A 16 -1.82 0.86 15.73
C THR A 16 -1.83 1.81 14.54
N TRP A 17 -1.20 2.96 14.72
CA TRP A 17 -0.83 3.88 13.63
C TRP A 17 0.68 3.89 13.44
N ASP A 18 1.15 3.41 12.30
CA ASP A 18 2.54 3.45 11.87
C ASP A 18 2.79 4.68 11.00
N GLY A 19 3.39 5.70 11.60
CA GLY A 19 3.74 6.93 10.91
C GLY A 19 4.67 6.71 9.72
N ARG A 20 5.53 5.68 9.74
CA ARG A 20 6.50 5.38 8.66
C ARG A 20 5.80 5.12 7.32
N LEU A 21 4.60 4.55 7.37
CA LEU A 21 3.77 4.19 6.21
C LEU A 21 2.71 5.24 5.86
N CYS A 22 2.39 6.13 6.79
CA CYS A 22 1.31 7.10 6.59
C CYS A 22 1.74 8.23 5.63
N ILE A 23 1.01 8.34 4.52
CA ILE A 23 1.14 9.43 3.54
C ILE A 23 0.00 10.46 3.64
N HIS A 24 -0.81 10.39 4.70
CA HIS A 24 -1.94 11.28 4.98
C HIS A 24 -2.99 11.36 3.85
N ILE A 25 -3.42 10.21 3.34
CA ILE A 25 -4.47 10.15 2.31
C ILE A 25 -5.86 10.59 2.83
N GLY A 26 -6.11 10.43 4.13
CA GLY A 26 -7.32 10.95 4.79
C GLY A 26 -8.46 9.96 4.97
N GLU A 27 -8.38 8.71 4.47
CA GLU A 27 -9.46 7.71 4.61
C GLU A 27 -9.96 7.52 6.05
N CYS A 28 -9.06 7.56 7.04
CA CYS A 28 -9.41 7.39 8.44
C CYS A 28 -10.21 8.55 9.04
N VAL A 29 -9.94 9.80 8.62
CA VAL A 29 -10.65 10.99 9.11
C VAL A 29 -11.88 11.33 8.28
N CYS A 30 -11.96 10.80 7.06
CA CYS A 30 -13.17 10.86 6.22
C CYS A 30 -14.24 9.85 6.65
N ALA A 31 -13.87 8.82 7.42
CA ALA A 31 -14.84 7.91 8.00
C ALA A 31 -15.69 8.64 9.04
N GLU A 32 -17.01 8.65 8.84
CA GLU A 32 -17.94 9.19 9.83
C GLU A 32 -17.84 8.40 11.15
N GLY A 33 -17.86 9.12 12.28
CA GLY A 33 -17.92 8.52 13.62
C GLY A 33 -16.91 9.12 14.60
N GLU A 34 -16.82 8.50 15.77
CA GLU A 34 -16.00 8.98 16.89
C GLU A 34 -14.64 8.28 17.00
N LEU A 35 -14.32 7.36 16.09
CA LEU A 35 -13.06 6.62 16.15
C LEU A 35 -11.84 7.53 15.96
N PHE A 36 -11.82 8.36 14.91
CA PHE A 36 -10.73 9.30 14.61
C PHE A 36 -11.25 10.73 14.56
N VAL A 37 -10.86 11.58 15.50
CA VAL A 37 -11.33 12.98 15.57
C VAL A 37 -10.14 13.94 15.54
N SER A 38 -10.04 14.74 14.47
CA SER A 38 -9.00 15.74 14.32
C SER A 38 -9.02 16.76 15.47
N GLY A 39 -7.87 16.99 16.11
CA GLY A 39 -7.73 17.91 17.23
C GLY A 39 -8.08 17.32 18.60
N ARG A 40 -8.55 16.06 18.68
CA ARG A 40 -8.76 15.34 19.94
C ARG A 40 -7.46 14.69 20.42
N ASP A 41 -7.29 14.62 21.75
CA ASP A 41 -6.23 13.85 22.41
C ASP A 41 -6.85 12.84 23.41
N PRO A 42 -6.70 11.52 23.20
CA PRO A 42 -6.06 10.89 22.05
C PRO A 42 -6.89 11.02 20.76
N TRP A 43 -6.19 11.13 19.63
CA TRP A 43 -6.79 11.25 18.28
C TRP A 43 -7.71 10.07 17.95
N CYS A 44 -7.26 8.85 18.28
CA CYS A 44 -8.01 7.61 18.08
C CYS A 44 -8.51 7.06 19.42
N GLN A 45 -9.81 6.73 19.49
CA GLN A 45 -10.45 6.12 20.66
C GLN A 45 -11.28 4.91 20.23
N PRO A 46 -10.74 3.68 20.35
CA PRO A 46 -11.41 2.47 19.88
C PRO A 46 -12.72 2.17 20.61
N ASP A 47 -12.83 2.52 21.89
CA ASP A 47 -13.98 2.19 22.76
C ASP A 47 -15.22 3.08 22.53
N LEU A 48 -15.12 4.11 21.68
CA LEU A 48 -16.26 4.98 21.34
C LEU A 48 -17.11 4.44 20.18
N VAL A 49 -16.69 3.36 19.54
CA VAL A 49 -17.39 2.76 18.40
C VAL A 49 -17.40 1.23 18.56
N SER A 50 -18.23 0.53 17.77
CA SER A 50 -18.23 -0.93 17.84
C SER A 50 -16.94 -1.53 17.29
N ARG A 51 -16.59 -2.72 17.77
CA ARG A 51 -15.48 -3.55 17.27
C ARG A 51 -15.49 -3.66 15.73
N GLU A 52 -16.66 -3.91 15.14
CA GLU A 52 -16.84 -4.03 13.69
C GLU A 52 -16.58 -2.71 12.97
N GLN A 53 -17.01 -1.59 13.55
CA GLN A 53 -16.75 -0.26 13.01
C GLN A 53 -15.26 0.08 13.05
N VAL A 54 -14.54 -0.29 14.11
CA VAL A 54 -13.07 -0.14 14.18
C VAL A 54 -12.39 -0.86 13.03
N ARG A 55 -12.72 -2.15 12.86
CA ARG A 55 -12.18 -3.00 11.78
C ARG A 55 -12.48 -2.40 10.41
N ALA A 56 -13.75 -2.09 10.16
CA ALA A 56 -14.21 -1.56 8.88
C ALA A 56 -13.54 -0.23 8.48
N ILE A 57 -13.16 0.61 9.45
CA ILE A 57 -12.46 1.88 9.16
C ILE A 57 -10.96 1.63 8.94
N ILE A 58 -10.31 0.81 9.78
CA ILE A 58 -8.87 0.54 9.68
C ILE A 58 -8.52 -0.19 8.38
N GLU A 59 -9.36 -1.15 7.98
CA GLU A 59 -9.18 -1.93 6.75
C GLU A 59 -9.25 -1.09 5.47
N ARG A 60 -9.78 0.15 5.54
CA ARG A 60 -9.79 1.12 4.42
C ARG A 60 -8.46 1.84 4.24
N CYS A 61 -7.54 1.78 5.20
CA CYS A 61 -6.26 2.47 5.12
C CYS A 61 -5.37 1.89 3.99
N PRO A 62 -5.21 2.57 2.84
CA PRO A 62 -4.64 1.96 1.65
C PRO A 62 -3.11 1.82 1.70
N THR A 63 -2.48 2.37 2.74
CA THR A 63 -1.02 2.32 2.91
C THR A 63 -0.58 1.27 3.91
N GLY A 64 -1.51 0.61 4.61
CA GLY A 64 -1.19 -0.27 5.74
C GLY A 64 -0.66 0.49 6.96
N ALA A 65 -0.80 1.81 7.00
CA ALA A 65 -0.38 2.62 8.16
C ALA A 65 -1.28 2.44 9.37
N LEU A 66 -2.51 1.96 9.17
CA LEU A 66 -3.39 1.55 10.25
C LEU A 66 -3.49 0.02 10.24
N SER A 67 -3.37 -0.56 11.42
CA SER A 67 -3.61 -1.97 11.69
C SER A 67 -4.24 -2.11 13.07
N TYR A 68 -4.75 -3.28 13.40
CA TYR A 68 -5.33 -3.53 14.70
C TYR A 68 -4.94 -4.91 15.24
N THR A 69 -4.99 -5.04 16.56
CA THR A 69 -4.96 -6.33 17.26
C THR A 69 -6.31 -6.53 17.92
N ASP A 70 -7.00 -7.56 17.47
CA ASP A 70 -8.28 -7.98 18.03
C ASP A 70 -8.04 -8.91 19.23
N LYS A 71 -8.49 -8.50 20.41
CA LYS A 71 -8.28 -9.25 21.65
C LYS A 71 -9.21 -10.44 21.77
N THR A 72 -10.23 -10.57 20.91
CA THR A 72 -11.06 -11.77 20.82
C THR A 72 -10.42 -12.87 19.96
N GLY A 73 -9.28 -12.57 19.30
CA GLY A 73 -8.49 -13.54 18.55
C GLY A 73 -8.77 -13.62 17.05
N GLU A 74 -9.55 -12.69 16.49
CA GLU A 74 -9.80 -12.65 15.04
C GLU A 74 -8.81 -11.72 14.32
N PRO A 75 -7.85 -12.26 13.54
CA PRO A 75 -7.00 -11.42 12.72
C PRO A 75 -7.81 -10.75 11.62
N GLU A 76 -7.28 -9.65 11.10
CA GLU A 76 -7.76 -9.10 9.84
C GLU A 76 -7.83 -10.20 8.78
N THR A 77 -8.81 -10.18 7.88
CA THR A 77 -8.91 -11.14 6.75
C THR A 77 -8.31 -10.56 5.47
N ALA A 78 -7.64 -11.38 4.66
CA ALA A 78 -7.11 -10.91 3.39
C ALA A 78 -8.26 -10.55 2.43
N PRO A 79 -8.14 -9.46 1.65
CA PRO A 79 -9.08 -9.18 0.58
C PRO A 79 -9.20 -10.37 -0.39
N PRO A 80 -10.38 -10.62 -0.98
CA PRO A 80 -10.59 -11.74 -1.91
C PRO A 80 -9.80 -11.60 -3.23
N GLU A 81 -9.31 -10.39 -3.51
CA GLU A 81 -8.53 -10.07 -4.71
C GLU A 81 -7.21 -9.40 -4.29
N ASN A 82 -6.12 -9.83 -4.94
CA ASN A 82 -4.87 -9.10 -4.96
C ASN A 82 -4.94 -8.02 -6.04
N ARG A 83 -4.91 -6.77 -5.60
CA ARG A 83 -5.14 -5.58 -6.42
C ARG A 83 -3.97 -4.62 -6.32
N VAL A 84 -3.59 -4.05 -7.46
CA VAL A 84 -2.74 -2.85 -7.53
C VAL A 84 -3.52 -1.72 -8.20
N LEU A 85 -3.71 -0.61 -7.49
CA LEU A 85 -4.21 0.64 -8.07
C LEU A 85 -3.02 1.53 -8.46
N VAL A 86 -2.94 1.89 -9.74
CA VAL A 86 -1.94 2.81 -10.27
C VAL A 86 -2.45 4.24 -10.10
N ALA A 87 -1.98 4.95 -9.08
CA ALA A 87 -2.41 6.32 -8.82
C ALA A 87 -1.76 7.32 -9.78
N ASN A 88 -2.55 8.28 -10.27
CA ASN A 88 -2.05 9.39 -11.09
C ASN A 88 -1.00 10.19 -10.32
N ASP A 89 0.15 10.45 -10.95
CA ASP A 89 1.30 11.15 -10.37
C ASP A 89 1.77 10.56 -9.01
N GLY A 90 1.38 9.33 -8.70
CA GLY A 90 1.42 8.78 -7.35
C GLY A 90 1.93 7.35 -7.25
N PRO A 91 1.81 6.73 -6.06
CA PRO A 91 2.31 5.39 -5.78
C PRO A 91 1.49 4.28 -6.45
N LEU A 92 1.95 3.04 -6.25
CA LEU A 92 1.17 1.83 -6.46
C LEU A 92 0.52 1.46 -5.12
N TYR A 93 -0.82 1.45 -5.06
CA TYR A 93 -1.52 0.95 -3.87
C TYR A 93 -1.81 -0.54 -4.04
N PHE A 94 -1.13 -1.36 -3.25
CA PHE A 94 -1.35 -2.79 -3.16
C PHE A 94 -2.42 -3.09 -2.10
N SER A 95 -3.29 -4.04 -2.38
CA SER A 95 -4.27 -4.61 -1.47
C SER A 95 -4.37 -6.11 -1.74
N GLY A 96 -4.31 -6.97 -0.72
CA GLY A 96 -4.36 -8.43 -0.92
C GLY A 96 -3.74 -9.20 0.23
N GLU A 97 -3.30 -10.43 -0.02
CA GLU A 97 -2.48 -11.22 0.92
C GLU A 97 -0.99 -11.00 0.59
N LEU A 98 -0.43 -9.90 1.08
CA LEU A 98 0.88 -9.41 0.63
C LEU A 98 2.03 -10.04 1.43
N ALA A 99 3.02 -10.56 0.69
CA ALA A 99 4.30 -10.98 1.23
C ALA A 99 5.41 -10.12 0.61
N ILE A 100 5.67 -8.95 1.20
CA ILE A 100 6.68 -7.98 0.73
C ILE A 100 8.04 -8.37 1.31
N GLU A 101 9.00 -8.70 0.42
CA GLU A 101 10.34 -9.13 0.83
C GLU A 101 11.09 -8.01 1.56
N GLY A 102 11.58 -8.32 2.76
CA GLY A 102 12.33 -7.37 3.61
C GLY A 102 11.46 -6.34 4.34
N ALA A 103 10.14 -6.45 4.31
CA ALA A 103 9.28 -5.63 5.16
C ALA A 103 9.53 -5.95 6.65
N PRO A 104 9.72 -4.95 7.53
CA PRO A 104 9.88 -5.17 8.96
C PRO A 104 8.69 -5.91 9.59
N GLU A 105 8.97 -6.82 10.52
CA GLU A 105 7.94 -7.57 11.25
C GLU A 105 7.01 -6.65 12.07
N ASP A 106 7.51 -5.49 12.48
CA ASP A 106 6.74 -4.47 13.22
C ASP A 106 5.84 -3.60 12.32
N MET A 107 5.66 -3.98 11.04
CA MET A 107 4.74 -3.35 10.08
C MET A 107 3.58 -4.29 9.68
N PRO A 108 2.71 -4.74 10.61
CA PRO A 108 1.71 -5.76 10.31
C PRO A 108 0.71 -5.35 9.21
N GLY A 109 0.40 -4.05 9.07
CA GLY A 109 -0.52 -3.56 8.04
C GLY A 109 -0.04 -3.81 6.60
N VAL A 110 1.27 -3.94 6.37
CA VAL A 110 1.83 -4.19 5.02
C VAL A 110 1.59 -5.60 4.51
N GLN A 111 1.13 -6.51 5.37
CA GLN A 111 0.67 -7.84 4.96
C GLN A 111 -0.63 -7.76 4.17
N ARG A 112 -1.32 -6.61 4.19
CA ARG A 112 -2.65 -6.44 3.59
C ARG A 112 -2.75 -5.29 2.64
N ARG A 113 -2.16 -4.14 3.00
CA ARG A 113 -2.21 -2.91 2.20
C ARG A 113 -0.86 -2.23 2.23
N ALA A 114 -0.39 -1.72 1.09
CA ALA A 114 0.87 -0.99 1.04
C ALA A 114 0.85 0.04 -0.08
N ALA A 115 1.39 1.23 0.18
CA ALA A 115 1.70 2.21 -0.86
C ALA A 115 3.17 2.07 -1.25
N LEU A 116 3.45 1.50 -2.42
CA LEU A 116 4.80 1.30 -2.92
C LEU A 116 5.23 2.42 -3.87
N CYS A 117 6.49 2.82 -3.76
CA CYS A 117 7.08 3.90 -4.54
C CYS A 117 7.09 3.54 -6.03
N ARG A 118 6.67 4.49 -6.86
CA ARG A 118 6.66 4.40 -8.32
C ARG A 118 7.54 5.45 -9.00
N CYS A 119 7.90 6.51 -8.28
CA CYS A 119 8.62 7.68 -8.80
C CYS A 119 10.15 7.60 -8.67
N GLY A 120 10.68 6.66 -7.88
CA GLY A 120 12.12 6.56 -7.58
C GLY A 120 12.64 7.47 -6.46
N ALA A 121 11.91 8.52 -6.08
CA ALA A 121 12.39 9.56 -5.17
C ALA A 121 12.19 9.28 -3.66
N SER A 122 11.39 8.26 -3.29
CA SER A 122 11.11 7.98 -1.87
C SER A 122 12.37 7.77 -1.05
N LYS A 123 12.41 8.29 0.17
CA LYS A 123 13.45 8.08 1.19
C LYS A 123 13.11 6.91 2.12
N ASN A 124 11.94 6.30 1.95
CA ASN A 124 11.47 5.13 2.69
C ASN A 124 11.23 3.92 1.76
N LYS A 125 12.12 3.70 0.78
CA LYS A 125 11.93 2.61 -0.22
C LYS A 125 11.85 1.24 0.49
N PRO A 126 10.99 0.33 0.01
CA PRO A 126 10.17 0.41 -1.20
C PRO A 126 8.86 1.20 -1.05
N PHE A 127 8.54 1.71 0.13
CA PHE A 127 7.30 2.42 0.43
C PHE A 127 7.30 3.84 -0.14
N CYS A 128 6.11 4.40 -0.38
CA CYS A 128 5.91 5.79 -0.73
C CYS A 128 5.93 6.68 0.52
N ASP A 129 6.57 7.85 0.42
CA ASP A 129 6.66 8.84 1.49
C ASP A 129 6.22 10.25 1.04
N ASN A 130 5.46 10.33 -0.07
CA ASN A 130 5.09 11.57 -0.78
C ASN A 130 6.21 12.32 -1.53
N SER A 131 7.45 11.81 -1.59
CA SER A 131 8.54 12.47 -2.34
C SER A 131 8.23 12.67 -3.85
N HIS A 132 7.26 11.95 -4.40
CA HIS A 132 6.79 12.13 -5.78
C HIS A 132 6.26 13.56 -6.06
N ARG A 133 5.74 14.26 -5.04
CA ARG A 133 5.24 15.63 -5.17
C ARG A 133 6.37 16.62 -5.41
N GLU A 134 7.39 16.57 -4.55
CA GLU A 134 8.58 17.42 -4.65
C GLU A 134 9.43 17.07 -5.88
N ALA A 135 9.52 15.79 -6.21
CA ALA A 135 10.22 15.32 -7.40
C ALA A 135 9.48 15.67 -8.72
N GLY A 136 8.26 16.22 -8.65
CA GLY A 136 7.47 16.56 -9.83
C GLY A 136 7.16 15.34 -10.71
N PHE A 137 6.93 14.17 -10.10
CA PHE A 137 6.64 12.95 -10.85
C PHE A 137 5.35 13.11 -11.66
N LYS A 138 5.44 12.90 -12.98
CA LYS A 138 4.32 12.99 -13.90
C LYS A 138 4.07 11.68 -14.61
N ASP A 139 2.91 11.09 -14.33
CA ASP A 139 2.42 9.91 -15.00
C ASP A 139 0.91 9.74 -14.77
N ALA A 140 0.14 9.65 -15.86
CA ALA A 140 -1.32 9.56 -15.82
C ALA A 140 -1.86 8.21 -15.31
N GLY A 141 -1.00 7.27 -14.88
CA GLY A 141 -1.41 5.95 -14.41
C GLY A 141 -2.02 5.07 -15.51
N ALA A 142 -1.72 5.39 -16.77
CA ALA A 142 -2.17 4.60 -17.91
C ALA A 142 -1.47 3.24 -17.92
N VAL A 143 -2.23 2.20 -18.25
CA VAL A 143 -1.73 0.82 -18.37
C VAL A 143 -2.00 0.39 -19.80
N GLY A 144 -0.92 0.31 -20.60
CA GLY A 144 -0.99 0.10 -22.04
C GLY A 144 -0.92 -1.36 -22.49
N SER A 145 -0.51 -2.28 -21.63
CA SER A 145 -0.44 -3.71 -21.93
C SER A 145 -1.59 -4.47 -21.28
N GLN A 146 -2.08 -5.49 -21.99
CA GLN A 146 -2.97 -6.50 -21.43
C GLN A 146 -2.15 -7.60 -20.78
N GLY A 147 -2.73 -8.21 -19.75
CA GLY A 147 -2.11 -9.36 -19.09
C GLY A 147 -2.55 -10.68 -19.70
N THR A 148 -2.08 -11.77 -19.10
CA THR A 148 -2.41 -13.14 -19.54
C THR A 148 -3.82 -13.57 -19.12
N GLY A 149 -4.49 -12.79 -18.29
CA GLY A 149 -5.73 -13.17 -17.61
C GLY A 149 -5.45 -13.96 -16.33
N LEU A 150 -6.49 -14.13 -15.53
CA LEU A 150 -6.49 -14.95 -14.31
C LEU A 150 -7.54 -16.06 -14.40
N GLN A 151 -7.19 -17.24 -13.89
CA GLN A 151 -8.15 -18.33 -13.67
C GLN A 151 -8.78 -18.25 -12.28
N GLU A 152 -8.03 -17.74 -11.30
CA GLU A 152 -8.42 -17.61 -9.90
C GLU A 152 -8.01 -16.24 -9.35
N CYS A 153 -8.73 -15.76 -8.35
CA CYS A 153 -8.46 -14.51 -7.64
C CYS A 153 -7.92 -14.78 -6.23
N GLY A 154 -7.12 -13.84 -5.71
CA GLY A 154 -6.62 -13.89 -4.33
C GLY A 154 -5.47 -14.87 -4.12
N GLY A 155 -5.31 -15.32 -2.87
CA GLY A 155 -4.15 -16.09 -2.39
C GLY A 155 -2.90 -15.23 -2.18
N PRO A 156 -1.78 -15.82 -1.74
CA PRO A 156 -0.57 -15.06 -1.43
C PRO A 156 0.00 -14.34 -2.66
N LEU A 157 0.31 -13.05 -2.50
CA LEU A 157 1.05 -12.23 -3.48
C LEU A 157 2.44 -11.91 -2.96
N LYS A 158 3.46 -12.55 -3.53
CA LYS A 158 4.86 -12.24 -3.23
C LYS A 158 5.27 -10.97 -3.96
N VAL A 159 5.88 -10.04 -3.25
CA VAL A 159 6.43 -8.80 -3.81
C VAL A 159 7.92 -8.73 -3.49
N ARG A 160 8.75 -9.11 -4.47
CA ARG A 160 10.20 -9.05 -4.37
C ARG A 160 10.73 -7.69 -4.77
N VAL A 161 11.53 -7.09 -3.90
CA VAL A 161 12.16 -5.80 -4.12
C VAL A 161 13.53 -6.03 -4.76
N ILE A 162 13.64 -5.89 -6.09
CA ILE A 162 14.93 -6.08 -6.76
C ILE A 162 15.85 -4.90 -6.42
N PRO A 163 17.09 -5.14 -5.92
CA PRO A 163 18.05 -4.08 -5.65
C PRO A 163 18.29 -3.22 -6.90
N ASN A 164 18.24 -1.89 -6.76
CA ASN A 164 18.40 -0.95 -7.87
C ASN A 164 17.42 -1.18 -9.04
N GLY A 165 16.31 -1.87 -8.78
CA GLY A 165 15.45 -2.41 -9.81
C GLY A 165 13.96 -2.37 -9.46
N PRO A 166 13.15 -3.11 -10.24
CA PRO A 166 11.69 -3.10 -10.13
C PRO A 166 11.17 -3.88 -8.92
N LEU A 167 9.86 -3.79 -8.72
CA LEU A 167 9.11 -4.68 -7.83
C LEU A 167 8.64 -5.88 -8.66
N LYS A 168 9.14 -7.08 -8.38
CA LYS A 168 8.68 -8.30 -9.05
C LYS A 168 7.53 -8.91 -8.25
N THR A 169 6.38 -9.08 -8.88
CA THR A 169 5.20 -9.70 -8.25
C THR A 169 5.05 -11.14 -8.73
N GLU A 170 4.61 -12.02 -7.84
CA GLU A 170 4.33 -13.43 -8.13
C GLU A 170 3.13 -13.89 -7.31
N GLY A 171 2.10 -14.40 -7.97
CA GLY A 171 0.76 -14.65 -7.42
C GLY A 171 -0.32 -13.99 -8.28
N ASN A 172 -1.58 -14.40 -8.11
CA ASN A 172 -2.71 -13.83 -8.86
C ASN A 172 -2.78 -12.32 -8.61
N LEU A 173 -2.79 -11.49 -9.64
CA LEU A 173 -2.79 -10.03 -9.50
C LEU A 173 -3.62 -9.35 -10.58
N SER A 174 -4.46 -8.43 -10.14
CA SER A 174 -5.22 -7.50 -10.98
C SER A 174 -4.71 -6.07 -10.82
N ILE A 175 -4.46 -5.37 -11.93
CA ILE A 175 -4.01 -3.98 -11.93
C ILE A 175 -5.12 -3.09 -12.47
N TYR A 176 -5.44 -2.07 -11.69
CA TYR A 176 -6.44 -1.06 -11.98
C TYR A 176 -5.79 0.30 -12.21
N THR A 177 -6.31 1.05 -13.17
CA THR A 177 -5.97 2.47 -13.36
C THR A 177 -6.57 3.34 -12.26
N GLY A 178 -6.07 4.57 -12.09
CA GLY A 178 -6.62 5.54 -11.12
C GLY A 178 -8.12 5.81 -11.26
N ALA A 179 -8.70 5.59 -12.45
CA ALA A 179 -10.14 5.71 -12.70
C ALA A 179 -10.95 4.45 -12.30
N GLY A 180 -10.31 3.43 -11.72
CA GLY A 180 -10.97 2.18 -11.31
C GLY A 180 -11.18 1.17 -12.44
N ARG A 181 -10.70 1.44 -13.65
CA ARG A 181 -10.76 0.47 -14.76
C ARG A 181 -9.73 -0.65 -14.56
N LEU A 182 -10.18 -1.91 -14.58
CA LEU A 182 -9.33 -3.09 -14.71
C LEU A 182 -8.55 -3.03 -16.03
N ALA A 183 -7.23 -3.12 -15.96
CA ALA A 183 -6.38 -2.93 -17.13
C ALA A 183 -5.41 -4.08 -17.41
N TRP A 184 -5.04 -4.86 -16.40
CA TRP A 184 -4.13 -5.98 -16.56
C TRP A 184 -4.41 -7.05 -15.52
N GLU A 185 -4.26 -8.32 -15.91
CA GLU A 185 -4.44 -9.49 -15.06
C GLU A 185 -3.38 -10.54 -15.38
N GLY A 186 -2.79 -11.14 -14.35
CA GLY A 186 -1.83 -12.23 -14.53
C GLY A 186 -1.15 -12.63 -13.23
N THR A 187 -0.29 -13.65 -13.32
CA THR A 187 0.33 -14.27 -12.14
C THR A 187 1.75 -13.77 -11.85
N GLN A 188 2.36 -13.04 -12.78
CA GLN A 188 3.70 -12.50 -12.61
C GLN A 188 3.88 -11.23 -13.42
N THR A 189 4.47 -10.20 -12.82
CA THR A 189 4.91 -9.01 -13.56
C THR A 189 6.06 -8.30 -12.82
N ALA A 190 6.65 -7.31 -13.49
CA ALA A 190 7.68 -6.44 -12.90
C ALA A 190 7.20 -4.99 -13.01
N LEU A 191 6.98 -4.34 -11.87
CA LEU A 191 6.50 -2.97 -11.78
C LEU A 191 7.65 -1.98 -11.61
N CYS A 192 7.63 -0.90 -12.38
CA CYS A 192 8.60 0.17 -12.33
C CYS A 192 8.56 0.85 -10.95
N ARG A 193 9.74 0.97 -10.35
CA ARG A 193 9.96 1.74 -9.11
C ARG A 193 10.90 2.92 -9.31
N CYS A 194 11.61 3.00 -10.45
CA CYS A 194 12.58 4.06 -10.72
C CYS A 194 11.98 5.36 -11.26
N GLY A 195 10.69 5.38 -11.63
CA GLY A 195 10.01 6.55 -12.19
C GLY A 195 10.30 6.85 -13.67
N ALA A 196 11.28 6.21 -14.29
CA ALA A 196 11.74 6.56 -15.64
C ALA A 196 11.26 5.62 -16.77
N SER A 197 10.58 4.52 -16.45
CA SER A 197 10.12 3.58 -17.50
C SER A 197 9.23 4.25 -18.54
N LYS A 198 9.38 3.86 -19.81
CA LYS A 198 8.52 4.30 -20.92
C LYS A 198 7.25 3.44 -21.05
N ASN A 199 7.20 2.30 -20.36
CA ASN A 199 6.06 1.39 -20.34
C ASN A 199 5.43 1.27 -18.93
N LYS A 200 5.29 2.39 -18.23
CA LYS A 200 4.67 2.41 -16.89
C LYS A 200 3.26 1.79 -16.93
N PRO A 201 2.83 1.13 -15.84
CA PRO A 201 3.52 0.92 -14.57
C PRO A 201 4.57 -0.19 -14.60
N PHE A 202 4.83 -0.82 -15.76
CA PHE A 202 5.75 -1.93 -15.88
C PHE A 202 7.20 -1.48 -16.00
N CYS A 203 8.13 -2.39 -15.70
CA CYS A 203 9.55 -2.18 -15.91
C CYS A 203 9.95 -2.60 -17.33
N ASP A 204 10.68 -1.72 -18.01
CA ASP A 204 11.26 -1.91 -19.35
C ASP A 204 12.79 -1.96 -19.34
N GLY A 205 13.41 -1.90 -18.17
CA GLY A 205 14.87 -1.93 -18.01
C GLY A 205 15.53 -0.56 -17.88
N THR A 206 14.81 0.55 -18.06
CA THR A 206 15.37 1.92 -17.97
C THR A 206 16.09 2.21 -16.65
N HIS A 207 15.75 1.54 -15.55
CA HIS A 207 16.47 1.66 -14.27
C HIS A 207 18.00 1.40 -14.39
N ARG A 208 18.43 0.53 -15.31
CA ARG A 208 19.86 0.28 -15.57
C ARG A 208 20.51 1.43 -16.32
N GLU A 209 19.80 1.97 -17.30
CA GLU A 209 20.27 3.07 -18.16
C GLU A 209 20.46 4.36 -17.37
N ILE A 210 19.51 4.67 -16.47
CA ILE A 210 19.57 5.88 -15.64
C ILE A 210 20.39 5.70 -14.35
N GLY A 211 20.99 4.52 -14.15
CA GLY A 211 21.76 4.21 -12.94
C GLY A 211 20.95 4.33 -11.64
N PHE A 212 19.69 3.89 -11.63
CA PHE A 212 18.81 4.00 -10.45
C PHE A 212 19.45 3.33 -9.23
N LYS A 213 19.48 4.03 -8.10
CA LYS A 213 19.99 3.53 -6.81
C LYS A 213 18.92 3.58 -5.73
N THR A 214 18.93 2.59 -4.85
CA THR A 214 17.96 2.47 -3.75
C THR A 214 18.55 2.62 -2.36
N ASP A 215 19.79 3.08 -2.29
CA ASP A 215 20.49 3.50 -1.07
C ASP A 215 19.63 4.43 -0.19
#